data_AF-A0A4R0X220-F1
#
_entry.id   AF-A0A4R0X220-F1
#
_cell.length_a   1.000
_cell.length_b   1.000
_cell.length_c   1.000
_cell.angle_alpha   90.00
_cell.angle_beta   90.00
_cell.angle_gamma   90.00
#
_symmetry.space_group_name_H-M   'P 1'
#
loop_
_entity.id
_entity.type
_entity.pdbx_description
1 polymer ?
#
loop_
_entity_poly.entity_id
_entity_poly.type
_entity_poly.pdbx_seq_one_letter_code
_entity_poly.pdbx_strand_id
1 'polypeptide(L)'
;MGKLQLEHFEICHDVRNAEPEETRYAVLLLGHIFNEVTTLQKLAIVSTPHPGDPETPEKIGRVSRTLFITRMLSGKLHEAKERINKPEMNSFLRERCYPHMPNGMGETLKRAFNKMAGDCKWLSDARNSHAMHYPSLNDFRPAMEQMKTTDSSYVFLR
;
A
#
# COMPACT_ATOMS: atom_id res chain seq x y z
N MET A 1 -20.31 -9.30 -20.99
CA MET A 1 -19.12 -9.10 -20.13
C MET A 1 -17.90 -8.91 -21.03
N GLY A 2 -17.37 -7.70 -21.11
CA GLY A 2 -16.17 -7.43 -21.90
C GLY A 2 -14.96 -8.13 -21.27
N LYS A 3 -14.19 -8.87 -22.07
CA LYS A 3 -12.89 -9.40 -21.63
C LYS A 3 -12.02 -8.21 -21.25
N LEU A 4 -11.59 -8.15 -19.98
CA LEU A 4 -10.46 -7.29 -19.60
C LEU A 4 -9.25 -7.83 -20.37
N GLN A 5 -8.85 -7.15 -21.45
CA GLN A 5 -7.53 -7.36 -22.02
C GLN A 5 -6.52 -6.79 -21.02
N LEU A 6 -5.77 -7.68 -20.37
CA LEU A 6 -4.58 -7.28 -19.63
C LEU A 6 -3.53 -6.94 -20.68
N GLU A 7 -3.28 -5.65 -20.88
CA GLU A 7 -2.10 -5.20 -21.63
C GLU A 7 -0.86 -5.70 -20.87
N HIS A 8 -0.22 -6.72 -21.41
CA HIS A 8 1.01 -7.26 -20.88
C HIS A 8 2.17 -6.42 -21.41
N PHE A 9 2.84 -5.70 -20.51
CA PHE A 9 4.06 -4.98 -20.83
C PHE A 9 5.27 -5.87 -20.52
N GLU A 10 5.86 -6.46 -21.56
CA GLU A 10 7.08 -7.28 -21.44
C GLU A 10 8.30 -6.47 -21.90
N ILE A 11 9.32 -6.39 -21.04
CA ILE A 11 10.63 -5.90 -21.45
C ILE A 11 11.46 -7.12 -21.85
N CYS A 12 11.83 -7.19 -23.13
CA CYS A 12 12.69 -8.26 -23.66
C CYS A 12 13.94 -8.47 -22.79
N HIS A 13 14.28 -9.73 -22.53
CA HIS A 13 15.41 -10.12 -21.67
C HIS A 13 16.73 -9.44 -22.04
N ASP A 14 17.03 -9.36 -23.34
CA ASP A 14 18.30 -8.83 -23.83
C ASP A 14 18.36 -7.30 -23.69
N VAL A 15 17.22 -6.62 -23.90
CA VAL A 15 17.07 -5.18 -23.64
C VAL A 15 17.22 -4.89 -22.15
N ARG A 16 16.65 -5.73 -21.29
CA ARG A 16 16.77 -5.58 -19.83
C ARG A 16 18.22 -5.71 -19.36
N ASN A 17 18.99 -6.65 -19.90
CA ASN A 17 20.36 -6.91 -19.43
C ASN A 17 21.40 -5.96 -20.04
N ALA A 18 21.07 -5.26 -21.13
CA ALA A 18 21.91 -4.23 -21.72
C ALA A 18 21.87 -2.90 -20.93
N GLU A 19 20.84 -2.68 -20.10
CA GLU A 19 20.70 -1.48 -19.29
C GLU A 19 21.59 -1.49 -18.04
N PRO A 20 22.05 -0.31 -17.57
CA PRO A 20 22.77 -0.18 -16.30
C PRO A 20 21.96 -0.73 -15.12
N GLU A 21 22.66 -1.23 -14.09
CA GLU A 21 22.03 -1.84 -12.92
C GLU A 21 21.04 -0.91 -12.23
N GLU A 22 21.37 0.37 -12.10
CA GLU A 22 20.53 1.39 -11.48
C GLU A 22 19.23 1.62 -12.26
N THR A 23 19.31 1.59 -13.60
CA THR A 23 18.15 1.72 -14.48
C THR A 23 17.25 0.49 -14.35
N ARG A 24 17.84 -0.70 -14.33
CA ARG A 24 17.09 -1.96 -14.13
C ARG A 24 16.41 -1.98 -12.77
N TYR A 25 17.12 -1.60 -11.71
CA TYR A 25 16.57 -1.46 -10.36
C TYR A 25 15.39 -0.49 -10.34
N ALA A 26 15.52 0.69 -10.94
CA ALA A 26 14.48 1.70 -10.94
C ALA A 26 13.21 1.23 -11.67
N VAL A 27 13.37 0.62 -12.85
CA VAL A 27 12.24 0.06 -13.64
C VAL A 27 11.53 -1.05 -12.86
N LEU A 28 12.28 -1.99 -12.28
CA LEU A 28 11.72 -3.08 -11.50
C LEU A 28 10.97 -2.57 -10.26
N LEU A 29 11.57 -1.62 -9.53
CA LEU A 29 10.97 -1.03 -8.34
C LEU A 29 9.68 -0.27 -8.67
N LEU A 30 9.66 0.54 -9.74
CA LEU A 30 8.45 1.24 -10.18
C LEU A 30 7.35 0.25 -10.61
N GLY A 31 7.71 -0.81 -11.33
CA GLY A 31 6.79 -1.88 -11.71
C GLY A 31 6.21 -2.61 -10.49
N HIS A 32 7.03 -2.90 -9.48
CA HIS A 32 6.57 -3.49 -8.22
C HIS A 32 5.63 -2.57 -7.45
N ILE A 33 5.99 -1.29 -7.28
CA ILE A 33 5.13 -0.29 -6.65
C ILE A 33 3.78 -0.21 -7.37
N PHE A 34 3.79 -0.13 -8.70
CA PHE A 34 2.58 -0.07 -9.51
C PHE A 34 1.69 -1.31 -9.32
N ASN A 35 2.29 -2.50 -9.36
CA ASN A 35 1.55 -3.76 -9.21
C ASN A 35 0.94 -3.89 -7.81
N GLU A 36 1.70 -3.61 -6.76
CA GLU A 36 1.22 -3.70 -5.38
C GLU A 36 0.07 -2.70 -5.12
N VAL A 37 0.28 -1.44 -5.47
CA VAL A 37 -0.72 -0.37 -5.29
C VAL A 37 -2.00 -0.67 -6.07
N THR A 38 -1.88 -1.04 -7.34
CA THR A 38 -3.03 -1.36 -8.20
C THR A 38 -3.80 -2.57 -7.67
N THR A 39 -3.09 -3.61 -7.23
CA THR A 39 -3.71 -4.82 -6.68
C THR A 39 -4.49 -4.50 -5.40
N LEU A 40 -3.87 -3.77 -4.47
CA LEU A 40 -4.51 -3.39 -3.22
C LEU A 40 -5.70 -2.43 -3.44
N GLN A 41 -5.59 -1.49 -4.38
CA GLN A 41 -6.72 -0.63 -4.77
C GLN A 41 -7.91 -1.45 -5.30
N LYS A 42 -7.66 -2.39 -6.23
CA LYS A 42 -8.71 -3.28 -6.76
C LYS A 42 -9.35 -4.11 -5.66
N LEU A 43 -8.54 -4.68 -4.77
CA LEU A 43 -9.01 -5.45 -3.63
C LEU A 43 -9.86 -4.60 -2.67
N ALA A 44 -9.48 -3.34 -2.42
CA ALA A 44 -10.26 -2.44 -1.58
C ALA A 44 -11.63 -2.14 -2.21
N ILE A 45 -11.67 -1.84 -3.51
CA ILE A 45 -12.89 -1.57 -4.26
C ILE A 45 -13.83 -2.78 -4.21
N VAL A 46 -13.34 -3.98 -4.53
CA VAL A 46 -14.20 -5.18 -4.55
C VAL A 46 -14.63 -5.66 -3.17
N SER A 47 -13.93 -5.24 -2.11
CA SER A 47 -14.28 -5.58 -0.73
C SER A 47 -15.30 -4.62 -0.12
N THR A 48 -15.53 -3.47 -0.75
CA THR A 48 -16.39 -2.42 -0.19
C THR A 48 -17.86 -2.86 -0.26
N PRO A 49 -18.60 -2.86 0.87
CA PRO A 49 -20.04 -3.16 0.85
C PRO A 49 -20.82 -2.05 0.12
N HIS A 50 -21.93 -2.42 -0.51
CA HIS A 50 -22.74 -1.47 -1.26
C HIS A 50 -23.71 -0.71 -0.34
N PRO A 51 -24.02 0.57 -0.65
CA PRO A 51 -25.11 1.26 0.00
C PRO A 51 -26.42 0.48 -0.19
N GLY A 52 -27.10 0.13 0.91
CA GLY A 52 -28.31 -0.68 0.89
C GLY A 52 -28.12 -2.16 1.19
N ASP A 53 -26.87 -2.65 1.32
CA ASP A 53 -26.61 -4.01 1.80
C ASP A 53 -27.20 -4.18 3.22
N PRO A 54 -27.95 -5.26 3.51
CA PRO A 54 -28.49 -5.52 4.85
C PRO A 54 -27.35 -5.67 5.87
N GLU A 55 -27.61 -5.29 7.13
CA GLU A 55 -26.65 -5.44 8.23
C GLU A 55 -26.50 -6.91 8.64
N THR A 56 -25.72 -7.66 7.85
CA THR A 56 -25.43 -9.08 8.07
C THR A 56 -23.98 -9.30 8.51
N PRO A 57 -23.65 -10.46 9.13
CA PRO A 57 -22.27 -10.83 9.43
C PRO A 57 -21.34 -10.74 8.21
N GLU A 58 -21.84 -11.03 7.01
CA GLU A 58 -21.09 -10.90 5.75
C GLU A 58 -20.73 -9.45 5.44
N LYS A 59 -21.65 -8.50 5.67
CA LYS A 59 -21.39 -7.06 5.51
C LYS A 59 -20.29 -6.60 6.47
N ILE A 60 -20.37 -7.01 7.74
CA ILE A 60 -19.34 -6.72 8.75
C ILE A 60 -17.98 -7.30 8.31
N GLY A 61 -17.96 -8.53 7.80
CA GLY A 61 -16.74 -9.16 7.26
C GLY A 61 -16.13 -8.39 6.09
N ARG A 62 -16.96 -7.85 5.19
CA ARG A 62 -16.55 -6.99 4.06
C ARG A 62 -15.96 -5.65 4.52
N VAL A 63 -16.57 -5.01 5.51
CA VAL A 63 -16.02 -3.79 6.14
C VAL A 63 -14.64 -4.07 6.73
N SER A 64 -14.51 -5.13 7.53
CA SER A 64 -13.23 -5.53 8.15
C SER A 64 -12.14 -5.80 7.10
N ARG A 65 -12.48 -6.51 6.02
CA ARG A 65 -11.57 -6.77 4.90
C ARG A 65 -11.14 -5.48 4.20
N THR A 66 -12.08 -4.59 3.91
CA THR A 66 -11.81 -3.28 3.28
C THR A 66 -10.86 -2.46 4.14
N LEU A 67 -11.11 -2.40 5.45
CA LEU A 67 -10.24 -1.71 6.39
C LEU A 67 -8.82 -2.31 6.41
N PHE A 68 -8.69 -3.64 6.41
CA PHE A 68 -7.39 -4.32 6.34
C PHE A 68 -6.62 -4.00 5.05
N ILE A 69 -7.28 -4.07 3.90
CA ILE A 69 -6.64 -3.79 2.60
C ILE A 69 -6.24 -2.32 2.50
N THR A 70 -7.11 -1.40 2.92
CA THR A 70 -6.81 0.03 2.95
C THR A 70 -5.60 0.32 3.83
N ARG A 71 -5.46 -0.36 4.98
CA ARG A 71 -4.25 -0.23 5.83
C ARG A 71 -2.98 -0.72 5.12
N MET A 72 -3.04 -1.87 4.43
CA MET A 72 -1.88 -2.35 3.66
C MET A 72 -1.52 -1.38 2.53
N LEU A 73 -2.52 -0.89 1.79
CA LEU A 73 -2.32 0.11 0.73
C LEU A 73 -1.64 1.36 1.26
N SER A 74 -2.10 1.85 2.42
CA SER A 74 -1.50 2.99 3.12
C SER A 74 -0.03 2.78 3.45
N GLY A 75 0.34 1.62 3.98
CA GLY A 75 1.73 1.26 4.26
C GLY A 75 2.58 1.22 2.99
N LYS A 76 2.06 0.61 1.92
CA LYS A 76 2.76 0.50 0.63
C LYS A 76 2.96 1.84 -0.06
N LEU A 77 1.99 2.76 0.02
CA LEU A 77 2.17 4.13 -0.50
C LEU A 77 3.26 4.90 0.26
N HIS A 78 3.41 4.66 1.56
CA HIS A 78 4.48 5.24 2.34
C HIS A 78 5.86 4.67 1.94
N GLU A 79 6.00 3.35 1.86
CA GLU A 79 7.23 2.70 1.38
C GLU A 79 7.60 3.18 -0.03
N ALA A 80 6.61 3.26 -0.93
CA ALA A 80 6.80 3.79 -2.27
C ALA A 80 7.34 5.23 -2.23
N LYS A 81 6.81 6.09 -1.35
CA LYS A 81 7.34 7.45 -1.16
C LYS A 81 8.80 7.44 -0.73
N GLU A 82 9.17 6.63 0.26
CA GLU A 82 10.55 6.57 0.73
C GLU A 82 11.49 6.10 -0.37
N ARG A 83 11.09 5.08 -1.14
CA ARG A 83 11.87 4.50 -2.24
C ARG A 83 11.97 5.44 -3.43
N ILE A 84 10.89 6.12 -3.80
CA ILE A 84 10.86 7.06 -4.94
C ILE A 84 11.75 8.27 -4.69
N ASN A 85 11.97 8.66 -3.44
CA ASN A 85 12.81 9.80 -3.09
C ASN A 85 14.30 9.46 -2.91
N LYS A 86 14.72 8.20 -3.10
CA LYS A 86 16.13 7.81 -3.05
C LYS A 86 16.94 8.36 -4.23
N PRO A 87 18.26 8.61 -4.07
CA PRO A 87 19.10 9.23 -5.09
C PRO A 87 19.05 8.54 -6.47
N GLU A 88 19.08 7.20 -6.48
CA GLU A 88 19.11 6.39 -7.68
C GLU A 88 17.80 6.55 -8.47
N MET A 89 16.66 6.59 -7.77
CA MET A 89 15.38 6.85 -8.39
C MET A 89 15.25 8.30 -8.87
N ASN A 90 15.79 9.26 -8.11
CA ASN A 90 15.75 10.67 -8.51
C ASN A 90 16.54 10.93 -9.79
N SER A 91 17.72 10.31 -9.93
CA SER A 91 18.54 10.37 -11.14
C SER A 91 17.78 9.72 -12.30
N PHE A 92 17.28 8.49 -12.12
CA PHE A 92 16.51 7.80 -13.14
C PHE A 92 15.30 8.62 -13.64
N LEU A 93 14.48 9.15 -12.72
CA LEU A 93 13.32 9.97 -13.09
C LEU A 93 13.72 11.22 -13.89
N ARG A 94 14.77 11.92 -13.46
CA ARG A 94 15.24 13.16 -14.12
C ARG A 94 15.85 12.90 -15.49
N GLU A 95 16.60 11.82 -15.64
CA GLU A 95 17.38 11.54 -16.84
C GLU A 95 16.59 10.73 -17.87
N ARG A 96 15.68 9.87 -17.42
CA ARG A 96 14.99 8.89 -18.28
C ARG A 96 13.49 9.11 -18.38
N CYS A 97 12.84 9.77 -17.42
CA CYS A 97 11.38 9.93 -17.45
C CYS A 97 10.95 11.35 -17.79
N TYR A 98 11.42 12.35 -17.05
CA TYR A 98 11.00 13.75 -17.19
C TYR A 98 11.28 14.35 -18.57
N PRO A 99 12.34 13.99 -19.32
CA PRO A 99 12.55 14.49 -20.67
C PRO A 99 11.44 14.09 -21.66
N HIS A 100 10.66 13.05 -21.34
CA HIS A 100 9.53 12.60 -22.15
C HIS A 100 8.18 13.13 -21.63
N MET A 101 8.19 14.01 -20.63
CA MET A 101 7.01 14.67 -20.10
C MET A 101 6.98 16.14 -20.53
N PRO A 102 5.80 16.78 -20.56
CA PRO A 102 5.72 18.22 -20.70
C PRO A 102 6.59 18.94 -19.67
N ASN A 103 7.24 20.03 -20.08
CA ASN A 103 8.20 20.75 -19.24
C ASN A 103 7.67 21.03 -17.83
N GLY A 104 8.43 20.60 -16.81
CA GLY A 104 8.10 20.79 -15.40
C GLY A 104 6.98 19.90 -14.85
N MET A 105 6.34 19.06 -15.67
CA MET A 105 5.26 18.16 -15.23
C MET A 105 5.78 17.07 -14.29
N GLY A 106 6.94 16.48 -14.58
CA GLY A 106 7.52 15.42 -13.76
C GLY A 106 7.81 15.88 -12.33
N GLU A 107 8.45 17.04 -12.19
CA GLU A 107 8.72 17.67 -10.90
C GLU A 107 7.43 18.07 -10.18
N THR A 108 6.44 18.55 -10.92
CA THR A 108 5.12 18.93 -10.39
C THR A 108 4.39 17.72 -9.82
N LEU A 109 4.33 16.61 -10.56
CA LEU A 109 3.72 15.35 -10.13
C LEU A 109 4.44 14.80 -8.90
N LYS A 110 5.77 14.77 -8.91
CA LYS A 110 6.55 14.30 -7.76
C LYS A 110 6.31 15.17 -6.52
N ARG A 111 6.25 16.49 -6.68
CA ARG A 111 5.94 17.43 -5.58
C ARG A 111 4.52 17.21 -5.06
N ALA A 112 3.54 17.03 -5.94
CA ALA A 112 2.16 16.75 -5.56
C ALA A 112 2.04 15.43 -4.79
N PHE A 113 2.69 14.37 -5.28
CA PHE A 113 2.75 13.08 -4.59
C PHE A 113 3.37 13.21 -3.18
N ASN A 114 4.53 13.86 -3.09
CA ASN A 114 5.21 14.08 -1.80
C ASN A 114 4.37 14.90 -0.82
N LYS A 115 3.67 15.93 -1.33
CA LYS A 115 2.73 16.74 -0.56
C LYS A 115 1.57 15.90 -0.06
N MET A 116 0.83 15.24 -0.95
CA MET A 116 -0.33 14.41 -0.59
C MET A 116 0.05 13.33 0.43
N ALA A 117 1.17 12.64 0.22
CA ALA A 117 1.64 11.63 1.14
C ALA A 117 2.20 12.21 2.45
N GLY A 118 2.59 13.48 2.49
CA GLY A 118 2.97 14.20 3.71
C GLY A 118 1.77 14.74 4.49
N ASP A 119 0.75 15.24 3.79
CA ASP A 119 -0.49 15.77 4.36
C ASP A 119 -1.35 14.66 4.98
N CYS A 120 -1.20 13.44 4.47
CA CYS A 120 -1.84 12.25 5.04
C CYS A 120 -1.11 11.76 6.30
N LYS A 121 -1.05 12.58 7.36
CA LYS A 121 -0.51 12.18 8.67
C LYS A 121 -1.20 10.92 9.21
N TRP A 122 -2.49 10.78 8.93
CA TRP A 122 -3.25 9.58 9.25
C TRP A 122 -2.69 8.29 8.60
N LEU A 123 -1.95 8.35 7.47
CA LEU A 123 -1.26 7.19 6.90
C LEU A 123 -0.10 6.77 7.79
N SER A 124 0.66 7.74 8.31
CA SER A 124 1.74 7.51 9.26
C SER A 124 1.19 7.02 10.60
N ASP A 125 0.08 7.59 11.06
CA ASP A 125 -0.57 7.18 12.32
C ASP A 125 -1.24 5.82 12.17
N ALA A 126 -1.97 5.56 11.08
CA ALA A 126 -2.51 4.23 10.78
C ALA A 126 -1.39 3.19 10.63
N ARG A 127 -0.24 3.56 10.08
CA ARG A 127 0.94 2.69 10.04
C ARG A 127 1.56 2.50 11.42
N ASN A 128 1.76 3.53 12.22
CA ASN A 128 2.47 3.40 13.50
C ASN A 128 1.58 2.87 14.63
N SER A 129 0.27 3.11 14.56
CA SER A 129 -0.74 2.59 15.49
C SER A 129 -1.27 1.21 15.08
N HIS A 130 -1.06 0.78 13.82
CA HIS A 130 -1.54 -0.53 13.33
C HIS A 130 -0.49 -1.36 12.56
N ALA A 131 0.77 -0.94 12.47
CA ALA A 131 1.86 -1.90 12.41
C ALA A 131 1.64 -2.84 13.59
N MET A 132 1.86 -4.13 13.37
CA MET A 132 1.66 -5.23 14.31
C MET A 132 2.60 -5.10 15.54
N HIS A 133 2.62 -3.94 16.19
CA HIS A 133 3.16 -3.78 17.52
C HIS A 133 2.18 -4.52 18.43
N TYR A 134 2.69 -5.58 19.06
CA TYR A 134 1.97 -6.18 20.16
C TYR A 134 1.60 -5.05 21.14
N PRO A 135 0.34 -4.98 21.59
CA PRO A 135 -0.05 -4.01 22.61
C PRO A 135 0.94 -4.11 23.77
N SER A 136 1.37 -2.97 24.31
CA SER A 136 2.27 -2.99 25.45
C SER A 136 1.57 -3.64 26.65
N LEU A 137 2.33 -4.08 27.65
CA LEU A 137 1.73 -4.63 28.88
C LEU A 137 0.71 -3.66 29.51
N ASN A 138 0.92 -2.35 29.37
CA ASN A 138 0.02 -1.34 29.87
C ASN A 138 -1.29 -1.28 29.06
N ASP A 139 -1.23 -1.50 27.75
CA ASP A 139 -2.41 -1.55 26.88
C ASP A 139 -3.26 -2.81 27.12
N PHE A 140 -2.62 -3.92 27.50
CA PHE A 140 -3.31 -5.18 27.86
C PHE A 140 -3.90 -5.17 29.27
N ARG A 141 -3.36 -4.38 30.20
CA ARG A 141 -3.74 -4.45 31.63
C ARG A 141 -5.25 -4.29 31.88
N PRO A 142 -5.98 -3.37 31.23
CA PRO A 142 -7.43 -3.26 31.40
C PRO A 142 -8.19 -4.52 30.98
N ALA A 143 -7.82 -5.09 29.82
CA ALA A 143 -8.41 -6.33 29.34
C ALA A 143 -8.09 -7.50 30.29
N MET A 144 -6.86 -7.61 30.79
CA MET A 144 -6.46 -8.65 31.75
C MET A 144 -7.21 -8.55 33.09
N GLU A 145 -7.47 -7.35 33.61
CA GLU A 145 -8.29 -7.17 34.82
C GLU A 145 -9.75 -7.54 34.58
N GLN A 146 -10.30 -7.20 33.41
CA GLN A 146 -11.64 -7.63 33.03
C GLN A 146 -11.73 -9.15 32.86
N MET A 147 -10.67 -9.79 32.36
CA MET A 147 -10.62 -11.24 32.19
C MET A 147 -10.63 -12.01 33.51
N LYS A 148 -10.12 -11.42 34.60
CA LYS A 148 -10.19 -12.02 35.95
C LYS A 148 -11.61 -12.17 36.47
N THR A 149 -12.57 -11.43 35.92
CA THR A 149 -13.98 -11.47 36.35
C THR A 149 -14.83 -12.39 35.48
N THR A 150 -14.28 -12.93 34.39
CA THR A 150 -14.92 -13.91 33.51
C THR A 150 -14.35 -15.30 33.73
N ASP A 151 -15.20 -16.29 34.00
CA ASP A 151 -14.83 -17.69 34.30
C ASP A 151 -14.42 -18.51 33.04
N SER A 152 -13.95 -17.82 32.00
CA SER A 152 -13.67 -18.40 30.68
C SER A 152 -12.20 -18.79 30.55
N SER A 153 -11.94 -20.06 30.23
CA SER A 153 -10.58 -20.55 29.97
C SER A 153 -10.12 -20.22 28.55
N TYR A 154 -8.82 -19.93 28.39
CA TYR A 154 -8.20 -19.72 27.07
C TYR A 154 -7.87 -21.07 26.44
N VAL A 155 -8.51 -21.37 25.31
CA VAL A 155 -8.08 -22.44 24.41
C VAL A 155 -7.45 -21.79 23.19
N PHE A 156 -6.12 -21.79 23.14
CA PHE A 156 -5.41 -21.53 21.89
C PHE A 156 -5.49 -22.81 21.05
N LEU A 157 -6.32 -22.81 20.02
CA LEU A 157 -6.34 -23.88 19.04
C LEU A 157 -4.96 -23.92 18.38
N ARG A 158 -4.31 -25.09 18.43
CA ARG A 158 -3.12 -25.38 17.65
C ARG A 158 -3.48 -25.57 16.18
#